data_AF-A0A1A0KZG6-F1
#
_entry.id   AF-A0A1A0KZG6-F1
#
_cell.length_a   1.000
_cell.length_b   1.000
_cell.length_c   1.000
_cell.angle_alpha   90.00
_cell.angle_beta   90.00
_cell.angle_gamma   90.00
#
_symmetry.space_group_name_H-M   'P 1'
#
loop_
_entity.id
_entity.type
_entity.pdbx_description
1 polymer ?
#
loop_
_entity_poly.entity_id
_entity_poly.type
_entity_poly.pdbx_seq_one_letter_code
_entity_poly.pdbx_strand_id
1 'polypeptide(L)' 'MRLSIDLLEKCDRAIQDRGLTKREFFERALRRELEAGVGDTTADGQEELDLDVHRKDVA' A
#
# COMPACT_ATOMS: atom_id res chain seq x y z
N MET A 1 2.52 -2.86 -8.11
CA MET A 1 1.36 -2.55 -7.24
C MET A 1 0.41 -1.65 -8.02
N ARG A 2 -0.85 -2.04 -8.21
CA ARG A 2 -1.89 -1.20 -8.84
C ARG A 2 -2.96 -0.90 -7.79
N LEU A 3 -3.24 0.38 -7.58
CA LEU A 3 -4.30 0.84 -6.68
C LEU A 3 -5.64 0.80 -7.43
N SER A 4 -6.73 0.55 -6.70
CA SER A 4 -8.09 0.67 -7.26
C SER A 4 -8.40 2.13 -7.58
N ILE A 5 -9.32 2.35 -8.53
CA ILE A 5 -9.71 3.69 -8.98
C ILE A 5 -10.29 4.52 -7.82
N ASP A 6 -11.17 3.92 -7.01
CA ASP A 6 -11.75 4.56 -5.80
C ASP A 6 -10.66 5.01 -4.81
N LEU A 7 -9.63 4.18 -4.61
CA LEU A 7 -8.53 4.51 -3.71
C LEU A 7 -7.66 5.64 -4.26
N LEU A 8 -7.43 5.69 -5.58
CA LEU A 8 -6.74 6.79 -6.24
C LEU A 8 -7.51 8.11 -6.08
N GLU A 9 -8.83 8.10 -6.27
CA GLU A 9 -9.67 9.29 -6.12
C GLU A 9 -9.67 9.85 -4.69
N LYS A 10 -9.65 8.96 -3.68
CA LYS A 10 -9.53 9.37 -2.27
C LYS A 10 -8.16 9.97 -1.97
N CYS A 11 -7.09 9.37 -2.50
CA CYS A 11 -5.74 9.91 -2.39
C CYS A 11 -5.64 11.30 -3.04
N ASP A 12 -6.15 11.47 -4.26
CA ASP A 12 -6.13 12.76 -4.96
C ASP A 12 -6.85 13.87 -4.16
N ARG A 13 -8.00 13.57 -3.56
CA ARG A 13 -8.69 14.54 -2.67
C ARG A 13 -7.86 14.88 -1.43
N ALA A 14 -7.28 13.88 -0.77
CA ALA A 14 -6.45 14.09 0.41
C ALA A 14 -5.16 14.88 0.10
N ILE A 15 -4.61 14.71 -1.11
CA ILE A 15 -3.45 15.43 -1.60
C ILE A 15 -3.79 16.91 -1.80
N GLN A 16 -4.93 17.20 -2.42
CA GLN A 16 -5.42 18.57 -2.63
C GLN A 16 -5.72 19.28 -1.31
N ASP A 17 -6.44 18.63 -0.40
CA ASP A 17 -6.81 19.17 0.91
C ASP A 17 -5.59 19.56 1.75
N ARG A 18 -4.52 18.77 1.64
CA ARG A 18 -3.27 18.97 2.39
C ARG A 18 -2.23 19.83 1.66
N GLY A 19 -2.53 20.27 0.43
CA GLY A 19 -1.60 21.03 -0.41
C GLY A 19 -0.30 20.28 -0.71
N LEU A 20 -0.33 18.95 -0.78
CA LEU A 20 0.83 18.11 -1.02
C LEU A 20 1.00 17.79 -2.50
N THR A 21 2.19 17.38 -2.90
CA THR A 21 2.38 16.71 -4.19
C THR A 21 2.08 15.22 -4.07
N LYS A 22 1.69 14.56 -5.17
CA LYS A 22 1.48 13.09 -5.21
C LYS A 22 2.68 12.34 -4.63
N ARG A 23 3.90 12.76 -5.01
CA ARG A 23 5.14 12.16 -4.52
C ARG A 23 5.26 12.24 -3.01
N GLU A 24 5.07 13.42 -2.42
CA GLU A 24 5.19 13.61 -0.97
C GLU A 24 4.14 12.84 -0.18
N PHE A 25 2.92 12.76 -0.70
CA PHE A 25 1.85 12.00 -0.08
C PHE A 25 2.19 10.51 -0.01
N PHE A 26 2.63 9.92 -1.12
CA PHE A 26 3.01 8.51 -1.15
C PHE A 26 4.32 8.24 -0.39
N GLU A 27 5.31 9.14 -0.44
CA GLU A 27 6.53 9.00 0.35
C GLU A 27 6.23 9.01 1.85
N ARG A 28 5.34 9.90 2.30
CA ARG A 28 4.90 9.94 3.70
C ARG A 28 4.10 8.71 4.09
N ALA A 29 3.20 8.24 3.21
CA ALA A 29 2.44 7.02 3.45
C ALA A 29 3.40 5.82 3.58
N LEU A 30 4.32 5.64 2.63
CA LEU A 30 5.32 4.58 2.65
C LEU A 30 6.23 4.66 3.87
N ARG A 31 6.69 5.87 4.24
CA ARG A 31 7.52 6.05 5.45
C ARG A 31 6.75 5.66 6.70
N ARG A 32 5.48 6.04 6.80
CA ARG A 32 4.61 5.67 7.92
C ARG A 32 4.40 4.16 8.02
N GLU A 33 4.20 3.48 6.90
CA GLU A 33 4.07 2.01 6.88
C GLU A 33 5.39 1.33 7.26
N LEU A 34 6.53 1.86 6.81
CA LEU A 34 7.85 1.37 7.21
C LEU A 34 8.12 1.59 8.70
N GLU A 35 7.78 2.76 9.25
CA GLU A 35 7.90 3.06 10.67
C GLU A 35 6.93 2.22 11.52
N ALA A 36 5.72 1.97 11.03
CA ALA A 36 4.75 1.09 11.68
C ALA A 36 5.19 -0.38 11.64
N GLY A 37 5.72 -0.85 10.51
CA GLY A 37 6.23 -2.23 10.34
C GLY A 37 7.51 -2.52 11.12
N VAL A 38 8.31 -1.50 11.43
CA VAL A 38 9.47 -1.64 12.35
C VAL A 38 9.02 -1.83 13.81
N GLY A 39 7.83 -1.35 14.19
CA GLY A 39 7.26 -1.60 15.52
C GLY A 39 6.59 -2.97 15.69
N ASP A 40 6.22 -3.62 14.58
CA ASP A 40 5.39 -4.84 14.59
C ASP A 40 6.19 -6.14 14.32
N THR A 41 7.50 -6.07 14.10
CA THR A 41 8.36 -7.27 13.97
C THR A 41 8.68 -7.94 15.32
N THR A 42 7.80 -7.81 16.32
CA THR A 42 7.85 -8.60 17.57
C THR A 42 6.48 -9.15 18.02
N ALA A 43 5.42 -8.99 17.23
CA ALA A 43 4.11 -9.56 17.56
C ALA A 43 3.56 -10.36 16.38
N ASP A 44 3.87 -11.67 16.41
CA ASP A 44 2.98 -12.77 16.03
C ASP A 44 1.93 -12.48 14.94
N GLY A 45 2.22 -12.89 13.71
CA GLY A 45 1.28 -12.74 12.60
C GLY A 45 1.86 -13.21 11.28
N GLN A 46 2.05 -14.53 11.15
CA GLN A 46 2.15 -15.17 9.84
C GLN A 46 0.84 -14.91 9.07
N GLU A 47 0.72 -13.77 8.40
CA GLU A 47 -0.18 -13.67 7.25
C GLU A 47 0.66 -14.09 6.04
N GLU A 48 0.70 -15.41 5.81
CA GLU A 48 1.04 -15.92 4.49
C GLU A 48 0.06 -15.26 3.52
N LEU A 49 0.55 -14.26 2.80
CA LEU A 49 -0.08 -13.77 1.58
C LEU A 49 -0.10 -14.96 0.62
N ASP A 50 -1.19 -15.72 0.64
CA ASP A 50 -1.52 -16.73 -0.35
C ASP A 50 -1.73 -16.01 -1.68
N LEU A 51 -0.62 -15.71 -2.37
CA LEU A 51 -0.64 -15.36 -3.77
C LEU A 51 -0.90 -16.66 -4.52
N ASP A 52 -2.18 -16.97 -4.69
CA ASP A 52 -2.67 -17.97 -5.63
C ASP A 52 -2.28 -17.53 -7.06
N VAL A 53 -1.02 -17.78 -7.41
CA VAL A 53 -0.50 -17.73 -8.77
C VAL A 53 -1.14 -18.92 -9.46
N HIS A 54 -2.32 -18.69 -10.01
CA HIS A 54 -2.92 -19.54 -11.03
C HIS A 54 -2.01 -19.51 -12.27
N ARG A 55 -0.93 -20.29 -12.21
CA ARG A 55 -0.14 -20.71 -13.35
C ARG A 55 -0.99 -21.71 -14.14
N LYS A 56 -1.88 -21.18 -14.97
CA LYS A 56 -2.49 -21.99 -16.04
C LYS A 56 -1.54 -21.98 -17.24
N ASP A 57 -0.50 -22.78 -17.13
CA ASP A 57 0.10 -23.39 -18.32
C ASP A 57 -0.84 -24.51 -18.80
N VAL A 58 -0.86 -24.72 -20.13
CA VAL A 58 -1.60 -25.74 -20.92
C VAL A 58 -2.77 -25.19 -21.75
N ALA A 59 -2.44 -24.79 -22.98
CA ALA A 59 -2.86 -25.48 -24.20
C ALA A 59 -1.82 -25.25 -25.31
#